data_AF-A0AAE3P2L3-F1
#
_entry.id   AF-A0AAE3P2L3-F1
#
_cell.length_a   1.000
_cell.length_b   1.000
_cell.length_c   1.000
_cell.angle_alpha   90.00
_cell.angle_beta   90.00
_cell.angle_gamma   90.00
#
_symmetry.space_group_name_H-M   'P 1'
#
loop_
_entity.id
_entity.type
_entity.pdbx_description
1 polymer ?
#
loop_
_entity_poly.entity_id
_entity_poly.type
_entity_poly.pdbx_seq_one_letter_code
_entity_poly.pdbx_strand_id
1 'polypeptide(L)' 'MEKTLYHYKAKVTDVYDGDTVTVEIDLGLHAFIKGEKIRLNRINAPELKGKEKEMGIKSRDFLRKIF' A
#
# COMPACT_ATOMS: atom_id res chain seq x y z
N MET A 1 0.49 -24.13 -3.78
CA MET A 1 -0.80 -23.50 -4.12
C MET A 1 -0.53 -22.52 -5.25
N GLU A 2 -0.57 -22.97 -6.50
CA GLU A 2 -0.44 -22.06 -7.64
C GLU A 2 -1.81 -21.77 -8.22
N LYS A 3 -2.34 -20.62 -7.84
CA LYS A 3 -3.28 -19.87 -8.68
C LYS A 3 -2.64 -18.51 -8.89
N THR A 4 -1.71 -18.44 -9.84
CA THR A 4 -1.06 -17.20 -10.30
C THR A 4 -1.94 -16.41 -11.27
N LEU A 5 -3.26 -16.56 -11.19
CA LEU A 5 -4.21 -15.78 -11.98
C LEU A 5 -4.37 -14.41 -11.32
N TYR A 6 -4.25 -13.35 -12.11
CA TYR A 6 -4.43 -11.94 -11.69
C TYR A 6 -3.36 -11.38 -10.75
N HIS A 7 -2.09 -11.75 -10.98
CA HIS A 7 -0.98 -10.96 -10.46
C HIS A 7 -0.64 -9.84 -11.45
N TYR A 8 -0.71 -8.61 -10.98
CA TYR A 8 -0.40 -7.43 -11.75
C TYR A 8 0.82 -6.74 -11.17
N LYS A 9 1.62 -6.13 -12.05
CA LYS A 9 2.64 -5.19 -11.60
C LYS A 9 1.92 -3.95 -11.09
N ALA A 10 2.41 -3.40 -9.99
CA ALA A 10 1.89 -2.17 -9.43
C ALA A 10 3.05 -1.26 -9.03
N LYS A 11 2.86 0.04 -9.18
CA LYS A 11 3.78 1.07 -8.70
C LYS A 11 3.11 1.79 -7.53
N VAL A 12 3.77 1.84 -6.38
CA VAL A 12 3.33 2.67 -5.25
C VAL A 12 3.54 4.13 -5.62
N THR A 13 2.47 4.93 -5.51
CA THR A 13 2.48 6.36 -5.82
C THR A 13 2.39 7.23 -4.57
N ASP A 14 1.78 6.71 -3.49
CA ASP A 14 1.69 7.41 -2.21
C ASP A 14 1.51 6.41 -1.06
N VAL A 15 1.88 6.82 0.15
CA VAL A 15 1.74 6.04 1.38
C VAL A 15 0.88 6.84 2.36
N TYR A 16 -0.31 6.33 2.63
CA TYR A 16 -1.29 6.96 3.52
C TYR A 16 -0.97 6.62 4.98
N ASP A 17 -0.97 5.33 5.31
CA ASP A 17 -0.73 4.78 6.65
C ASP A 17 0.32 3.66 6.60
N GLY A 18 0.67 3.07 7.76
CA GLY A 18 1.66 2.00 7.84
C GLY A 18 1.27 0.67 7.17
N ASP A 19 0.04 0.54 6.70
CA ASP A 19 -0.48 -0.64 5.97
C ASP A 19 -1.35 -0.29 4.76
N THR A 20 -1.48 0.99 4.42
CA THR A 20 -2.38 1.47 3.35
C THR A 20 -1.60 2.34 2.39
N VAL A 21 -1.56 1.91 1.12
CA VAL A 21 -0.80 2.58 0.05
C VAL A 21 -1.70 2.86 -1.15
N THR A 22 -1.35 3.89 -1.90
CA THR A 22 -1.96 4.20 -3.19
C THR A 22 -1.07 3.65 -4.29
N VAL A 23 -1.66 2.94 -5.25
CA VAL A 23 -0.94 2.29 -6.34
C VAL A 23 -1.52 2.62 -7.70
N GLU A 24 -0.65 2.55 -8.71
CA GLU A 24 -1.02 2.38 -10.11
C GLU A 24 -0.80 0.92 -10.50
N ILE A 25 -1.85 0.23 -10.95
CA ILE A 25 -1.83 -1.18 -11.34
C ILE A 25 -1.79 -1.27 -12.87
N ASP A 26 -0.80 -1.99 -13.41
CA ASP A 26 -0.65 -2.25 -14.83
C ASP A 26 -1.37 -3.56 -15.19
N LEU A 27 -2.42 -3.44 -15.99
CA LEU A 27 -3.21 -4.58 -16.49
C LEU A 27 -2.69 -5.12 -17.84
N GLY A 28 -1.65 -4.50 -18.40
CA GLY A 28 -1.15 -4.75 -19.75
C GLY A 28 -1.94 -4.01 -20.83
N LEU A 29 -1.48 -4.11 -22.08
CA LEU A 29 -2.18 -3.55 -23.26
C LEU A 29 -2.55 -2.06 -23.13
N HIS A 30 -1.69 -1.27 -22.49
CA HIS A 30 -1.93 0.16 -22.20
C HIS A 30 -3.13 0.44 -21.27
N ALA A 31 -3.63 -0.56 -20.54
CA ALA A 31 -4.69 -0.40 -19.54
C ALA A 31 -4.10 -0.32 -18.13
N PHE A 32 -4.50 0.71 -17.38
CA PHE A 32 -4.01 0.98 -16.03
C PHE A 32 -5.16 1.36 -15.09
N ILE A 33 -5.10 0.89 -13.85
CA ILE A 33 -5.91 1.42 -12.75
C ILE A 33 -5.02 2.37 -11.96
N LYS A 34 -5.39 3.65 -11.86
CA LYS A 34 -4.58 4.68 -11.21
C LYS A 34 -5.26 5.16 -9.94
N GLY A 35 -4.47 5.40 -8.90
CA GLY A 35 -4.97 5.96 -7.64
C GLY A 35 -5.72 4.97 -6.75
N GLU A 36 -5.55 3.67 -7.00
CA GLU A 36 -6.21 2.63 -6.21
C GLU A 36 -5.60 2.55 -4.82
N LYS A 37 -6.43 2.59 -3.78
CA LYS A 37 -5.97 2.48 -2.39
C LYS A 37 -6.08 1.03 -1.94
N ILE A 38 -4.94 0.42 -1.65
CA ILE A 38 -4.89 -0.97 -1.20
C ILE A 38 -4.39 -1.05 0.25
N ARG A 39 -4.97 -1.97 1.00
CA ARG A 39 -4.50 -2.36 2.34
C ARG A 39 -3.65 -3.61 2.24
N LEU A 40 -2.47 -3.59 2.86
CA LEU A 40 -1.57 -4.73 2.90
C LEU A 40 -2.21 -5.86 3.72
N ASN A 41 -2.34 -7.02 3.08
CA ASN A 41 -2.98 -8.18 3.72
C ASN A 41 -2.16 -8.65 4.92
N ARG A 42 -2.84 -9.00 6.02
CA ARG A 42 -2.26 -9.50 7.28
C ARG A 42 -1.36 -8.52 8.03
N ILE A 43 -1.37 -7.25 7.66
CA ILE A 43 -0.70 -6.18 8.39
C ILE A 43 -1.78 -5.30 9.03
N ASN A 44 -1.64 -5.03 10.32
CA ASN A 44 -2.44 -4.05 11.03
C ASN A 44 -1.50 -3.03 11.67
N ALA A 45 -1.34 -1.88 11.01
CA ALA A 45 -0.44 -0.84 11.49
C ALA A 45 -1.08 -0.02 12.62
N PRO A 46 -0.28 0.58 13.53
CA PRO A 46 -0.80 1.50 14.53
C PRO A 46 -1.45 2.73 13.88
N GLU A 47 -2.52 3.22 14.50
CA GLU A 47 -3.32 4.31 13.93
C GLU A 47 -2.58 5.67 13.93
N LEU A 48 -2.80 6.50 12.90
CA LEU A 48 -2.22 7.86 12.82
C LEU A 48 -2.89 8.88 13.75
N LYS A 49 -3.88 8.46 14.54
CA LYS A 49 -4.65 9.32 15.45
C LYS A 49 -4.77 8.66 16.82
N GLY A 50 -5.05 9.46 17.84
CA GLY A 50 -5.20 8.97 19.21
C GLY A 50 -3.86 8.57 19.85
N LYS A 51 -3.92 7.63 20.80
CA LYS A 51 -2.77 7.23 21.63
C LYS A 51 -1.65 6.54 20.85
N GLU A 52 -1.97 5.94 19.70
CA GLU A 52 -1.01 5.19 18.87
C GLU A 52 -0.28 6.07 17.84
N LYS A 53 -0.66 7.35 17.74
CA LYS A 53 -0.20 8.28 16.69
C LYS A 53 1.32 8.30 16.51
N GLU A 54 2.10 8.31 17.58
CA GLU A 54 3.56 8.34 17.48
C GLU A 54 4.13 7.08 16.81
N MET A 55 3.59 5.91 17.15
CA MET A 55 3.97 4.64 16.54
C MET A 55 3.45 4.53 15.10
N GLY A 56 2.25 5.04 14.83
CA GLY A 56 1.67 5.09 13.50
C GLY A 56 2.51 5.93 12.54
N ILE A 57 2.97 7.11 12.99
CA ILE A 57 3.85 7.98 12.20
C ILE A 57 5.16 7.27 11.86
N LYS A 58 5.80 6.61 12.84
CA LYS A 58 7.03 5.84 12.61
C LYS A 58 6.84 4.73 11.57
N SER A 59 5.73 3.99 11.67
CA SER A 59 5.39 2.91 10.73
C SER A 59 5.19 3.45 9.30
N ARG A 60 4.38 4.49 9.14
CA ARG A 60 4.16 5.17 7.85
C ARG A 60 5.45 5.71 7.25
N ASP A 61 6.28 6.39 8.05
CA ASP A 61 7.50 7.02 7.58
C ASP A 61 8.57 5.99 7.21
N PHE A 62 8.57 4.83 7.87
CA PHE A 62 9.38 3.70 7.44
C PHE A 62 8.92 3.18 6.07
N LEU A 63 7.61 2.95 5.90
CA LEU A 63 7.05 2.46 4.64
C LEU A 63 7.33 3.43 3.48
N ARG A 64 7.27 4.75 3.72
CA ARG A 64 7.64 5.81 2.77
C ARG A 64 9.10 5.81 2.33
N LYS A 65 10.01 5.24 3.11
CA LYS A 65 11.44 5.18 2.76
C LYS A 65 11.80 3.98 1.88
N ILE A 66 10.92 2.99 1.81
CA ILE A 66 11.15 1.75 1.05
C ILE A 66 10.79 1.94 -0.43
N PHE A 67 9.89 2.88 -0.73
CA PHE A 67 9.40 3.20 -2.06
C PHE A 67 9.94 4.55 -2.53
#